data_AF-A0A3P7LM67-F1
#
_entry.id   AF-A0A3P7LM67-F1
#
_cell.length_a   1.000
_cell.length_b   1.000
_cell.length_c   1.000
_cell.angle_alpha   90.00
_cell.angle_beta   90.00
_cell.angle_gamma   90.00
#
_symmetry.space_group_name_H-M   'P 1'
#
loop_
_entity.id
_entity.type
_entity.pdbx_description
1 polymer ?
#
loop_
_entity_poly.entity_id
_entity_poly.type
_entity_poly.pdbx_seq_one_letter_code
_entity_poly.pdbx_strand_id
1 'polypeptide(L)'
;MRPRLLTAIIILDAYVGDTNMDASQLYPLGLNTIREIIDDPSTLKGKRSEMRYEPFRMAKNNELSSVAYRRLIAAIDWVEHLSALMGGLSVEDKIALVKNAFAPLMVFKFASRTAEVAKDENILCLCNFAYVPRNISQAFSDS
;
A
#
# COMPACT_ATOMS: atom_id res chain seq x y z
N MET A 1 -9.72 -9.02 -24.40
CA MET A 1 -8.53 -8.60 -23.62
C MET A 1 -8.72 -7.29 -22.85
N ARG A 2 -9.35 -6.24 -23.42
CA ARG A 2 -9.61 -4.94 -22.75
C ARG A 2 -10.37 -4.96 -21.40
N PRO A 3 -11.37 -5.84 -21.14
CA PRO A 3 -12.11 -5.79 -19.87
C PRO A 3 -11.25 -6.13 -18.65
N ARG A 4 -10.35 -7.12 -18.79
CA ARG A 4 -9.56 -7.66 -17.68
C ARG A 4 -8.52 -6.67 -17.15
N LEU A 5 -7.96 -5.82 -18.01
CA LEU A 5 -7.00 -4.79 -17.60
C LEU A 5 -7.68 -3.71 -16.75
N LEU A 6 -8.88 -3.27 -17.15
CA LEU A 6 -9.66 -2.30 -16.40
C LEU A 6 -10.09 -2.88 -15.05
N THR A 7 -10.53 -4.15 -15.02
CA THR A 7 -10.83 -4.85 -13.78
C THR A 7 -9.62 -4.95 -12.85
N ALA A 8 -8.43 -5.26 -13.37
CA ALA A 8 -7.20 -5.33 -12.57
C ALA A 8 -6.84 -3.97 -11.93
N ILE A 9 -7.09 -2.86 -12.63
CA ILE A 9 -6.88 -1.51 -12.11
C ILE A 9 -7.92 -1.16 -11.03
N ILE A 10 -9.20 -1.49 -11.24
CA ILE A 10 -10.28 -1.24 -10.27
C ILE A 10 -10.00 -1.93 -8.93
N ILE A 11 -9.40 -3.12 -8.94
CA ILE A 11 -9.09 -3.87 -7.70
C ILE A 11 -8.04 -3.14 -6.84
N LEU A 12 -7.25 -2.21 -7.39
CA LEU A 12 -6.31 -1.42 -6.59
C LEU A 12 -7.00 -0.55 -5.52
N ASP A 13 -8.29 -0.27 -5.71
CA ASP A 13 -9.13 0.46 -4.77
C ASP A 13 -9.88 -0.45 -3.79
N ALA A 14 -9.78 -1.78 -3.94
CA ALA A 14 -10.48 -2.75 -3.11
C ALA A 14 -9.86 -2.98 -1.72
N TYR A 15 -8.83 -2.21 -1.34
CA TYR A 15 -8.25 -2.32 0.00
C TYR A 15 -9.25 -1.85 1.06
N VAL A 16 -9.56 -2.73 2.02
CA VAL A 16 -10.47 -2.46 3.14
C VAL A 16 -9.74 -2.72 4.45
N GLY A 17 -9.78 -1.74 5.35
CA GLY A 17 -9.25 -1.90 6.70
C GLY A 17 -10.14 -2.80 7.55
N ASP A 18 -9.54 -3.65 8.37
CA ASP A 18 -10.19 -4.58 9.30
C ASP A 18 -9.83 -4.32 10.77
N THR A 19 -9.07 -3.25 11.05
CA THR A 19 -8.72 -2.82 12.41
C THR A 19 -8.75 -1.30 12.58
N ASN A 20 -9.07 -0.87 13.81
CA ASN A 20 -9.01 0.53 14.26
C ASN A 20 -7.71 0.87 15.01
N MET A 21 -6.77 -0.08 15.10
CA MET A 21 -5.46 0.18 15.71
C MET A 21 -4.67 1.19 14.89
N ASP A 22 -3.90 2.04 15.58
CA ASP A 22 -3.01 2.97 14.92
C ASP A 22 -1.91 2.23 14.16
N ALA A 23 -1.58 2.71 12.96
CA ALA A 23 -0.58 2.07 12.10
C ALA A 23 0.80 2.01 12.77
N SER A 24 1.19 3.03 13.54
CA SER A 24 2.50 3.08 14.22
C SER A 24 2.62 2.05 15.36
N GLN A 25 1.49 1.58 15.89
CA GLN A 25 1.45 0.53 16.90
C GLN A 25 1.45 -0.88 16.29
N LEU A 26 1.09 -0.98 15.00
CA LEU A 26 0.89 -2.23 14.31
C LEU A 26 2.10 -2.64 13.46
N TYR A 27 2.79 -1.65 12.87
CA TYR A 27 3.89 -1.88 11.95
C TYR A 27 5.23 -1.43 12.55
N PRO A 28 6.35 -2.11 12.24
CA PRO A 28 6.47 -3.27 11.34
C PRO A 28 5.77 -4.52 11.88
N LEU A 29 5.30 -5.40 10.98
CA LEU A 29 4.74 -6.68 11.41
C LEU A 29 5.88 -7.60 11.88
N GLY A 30 5.70 -8.29 13.00
CA GLY A 30 6.59 -9.35 13.47
C GLY A 30 6.41 -10.69 12.72
N LEU A 31 5.94 -10.67 11.47
CA LEU A 31 5.71 -11.87 10.64
C LEU A 31 6.95 -12.14 9.77
N ASN A 32 7.29 -13.41 9.55
CA ASN A 32 8.66 -13.77 9.22
C ASN A 32 8.98 -13.83 7.72
N THR A 33 8.02 -13.92 6.78
CA THR A 33 8.27 -13.66 5.34
C THR A 33 7.00 -13.33 4.54
N ILE A 34 7.15 -12.76 3.33
CA ILE A 34 6.05 -12.63 2.34
C ILE A 34 5.43 -13.99 2.01
N ARG A 35 6.25 -15.07 1.98
CA ARG A 35 5.77 -16.42 1.71
C ARG A 35 4.77 -16.88 2.76
N GLU A 36 5.11 -16.75 4.04
CA GLU A 36 4.21 -17.13 5.15
C GLU A 36 2.86 -16.42 5.05
N ILE A 37 2.86 -15.14 4.67
CA ILE A 37 1.64 -14.36 4.50
C ILE A 37 0.80 -14.87 3.31
N ILE A 38 1.44 -15.28 2.21
CA ILE A 38 0.74 -15.80 1.03
C ILE A 38 0.24 -17.24 1.26
N ASP A 39 1.01 -18.06 1.98
CA ASP A 39 0.62 -19.43 2.35
C ASP A 39 -0.54 -19.42 3.36
N ASP A 40 -0.55 -18.48 4.31
CA ASP A 40 -1.66 -18.26 5.25
C ASP A 40 -2.07 -16.77 5.32
N PRO A 41 -2.99 -16.34 4.44
CA PRO A 41 -3.50 -14.95 4.44
C PRO A 41 -4.27 -14.57 5.71
N SER A 42 -4.67 -15.54 6.54
CA SER A 42 -5.39 -15.26 7.79
C SER A 42 -4.50 -14.55 8.82
N THR A 43 -3.17 -14.65 8.68
CA THR A 43 -2.17 -13.94 9.49
C THR A 43 -2.29 -12.41 9.40
N LEU A 44 -2.88 -11.89 8.31
CA LEU A 44 -3.13 -10.46 8.14
C LEU A 44 -4.46 -9.99 8.74
N LYS A 45 -5.30 -10.89 9.28
CA LYS A 45 -6.56 -10.52 9.89
C LYS A 45 -6.33 -9.61 11.10
N GLY A 46 -7.00 -8.47 11.12
CA GLY A 46 -6.80 -7.43 12.14
C GLY A 46 -5.49 -6.66 11.98
N LYS A 47 -4.77 -6.85 10.87
CA LYS A 47 -3.54 -6.14 10.51
C LYS A 47 -3.74 -5.14 9.38
N ARG A 48 -4.98 -4.86 8.95
CA ARG A 48 -5.29 -3.90 7.89
C ARG A 48 -5.87 -2.63 8.50
N SER A 49 -5.04 -1.61 8.70
CA SER A 49 -5.54 -0.32 9.20
C SER A 49 -6.09 0.55 8.07
N GLU A 50 -7.11 1.38 8.34
CA GLU A 50 -7.78 2.24 7.35
C GLU A 50 -6.87 3.29 6.66
N MET A 51 -6.70 3.21 5.34
CA MET A 51 -5.89 4.16 4.57
C MET A 51 -6.70 5.41 4.18
N ARG A 52 -6.26 6.60 4.60
CA ARG A 52 -6.86 7.87 4.18
C ARG A 52 -5.83 8.79 3.51
N TYR A 53 -6.22 9.34 2.38
CA TYR A 53 -5.38 10.15 1.51
C TYR A 53 -5.86 11.60 1.54
N GLU A 54 -5.47 12.30 2.59
CA GLU A 54 -5.79 13.71 2.83
C GLU A 54 -4.50 14.39 3.33
N PRO A 55 -3.87 15.29 2.57
CA PRO A 55 -2.53 15.79 2.87
C PRO A 55 -2.55 16.91 3.92
N PHE A 56 -2.92 16.61 5.17
CA PHE A 56 -3.05 17.62 6.23
C PHE A 56 -1.72 18.07 6.84
N ARG A 57 -0.74 17.17 6.93
CA ARG A 57 0.55 17.45 7.57
C ARG A 57 1.71 16.74 6.89
N MET A 58 2.93 17.21 7.12
CA MET A 58 4.12 16.48 6.71
C MET A 58 4.24 15.16 7.51
N ALA A 59 4.62 14.08 6.82
CA ALA A 59 4.90 12.80 7.45
C ALA A 59 6.22 12.86 8.24
N LYS A 60 6.26 12.19 9.38
CA LYS A 60 7.51 11.97 10.14
C LYS A 60 8.27 10.79 9.54
N ASN A 61 9.59 10.78 9.70
CA ASN A 61 10.45 9.75 9.12
C ASN A 61 10.04 8.33 9.58
N ASN A 62 9.75 8.18 10.88
CA ASN A 62 9.32 6.91 11.47
C ASN A 62 7.95 6.41 10.98
N GLU A 63 7.13 7.25 10.34
CA GLU A 63 5.83 6.89 9.78
C GLU A 63 5.94 6.29 8.36
N LEU A 64 7.04 6.55 7.65
CA LEU A 64 7.24 6.08 6.28
C LEU A 64 7.27 4.55 6.19
N SER A 65 7.85 3.90 7.20
CA SER A 65 7.83 2.43 7.31
C SER A 65 6.39 1.90 7.43
N SER A 66 5.56 2.52 8.27
CA SER A 66 4.14 2.16 8.41
C SER A 66 3.40 2.33 7.08
N VAL A 67 3.65 3.42 6.35
CA VAL A 67 3.07 3.65 5.02
C VAL A 67 3.48 2.53 4.04
N ALA A 68 4.75 2.14 4.03
CA ALA A 68 5.24 1.06 3.18
C ALA A 68 4.58 -0.29 3.51
N TYR A 69 4.48 -0.66 4.79
CA TYR A 69 3.82 -1.90 5.23
C TYR A 69 2.36 -1.96 4.79
N ARG A 70 1.61 -0.88 4.98
CA ARG A 70 0.20 -0.83 4.57
C ARG A 70 0.06 -1.04 3.07
N ARG A 71 0.92 -0.39 2.27
CA ARG A 71 0.92 -0.54 0.81
C ARG A 71 1.38 -1.93 0.36
N LEU A 72 2.25 -2.59 1.12
CA LEU A 72 2.63 -3.99 0.85
C LEU A 72 1.46 -4.93 1.08
N ILE A 73 0.74 -4.77 2.19
CA ILE A 73 -0.48 -5.53 2.48
C ILE A 73 -1.52 -5.31 1.38
N ALA A 74 -1.73 -4.06 0.96
CA ALA A 74 -2.63 -3.77 -0.16
C ALA A 74 -2.19 -4.43 -1.48
N ALA A 75 -0.89 -4.53 -1.75
CA ALA A 75 -0.38 -5.25 -2.92
C ALA A 75 -0.62 -6.76 -2.82
N ILE A 76 -0.47 -7.34 -1.63
CA ILE A 76 -0.80 -8.76 -1.36
C ILE A 76 -2.29 -9.01 -1.58
N ASP A 77 -3.16 -8.20 -0.98
CA ASP A 77 -4.61 -8.30 -1.16
C ASP A 77 -5.00 -8.15 -2.64
N TRP A 78 -4.36 -7.24 -3.37
CA TRP A 78 -4.56 -7.09 -4.81
C TRP A 78 -4.15 -8.35 -5.60
N VAL A 79 -3.00 -8.95 -5.29
CA VAL A 79 -2.54 -10.20 -5.91
C VAL A 79 -3.49 -11.37 -5.61
N GLU A 80 -4.02 -11.46 -4.38
CA GLU A 80 -4.98 -12.50 -4.02
C GLU A 80 -6.29 -12.38 -4.84
N HIS A 81 -6.83 -11.17 -4.96
CA HIS A 81 -8.01 -10.92 -5.79
C HIS A 81 -7.72 -11.20 -7.28
N LEU A 82 -6.56 -10.78 -7.79
CA LEU A 82 -6.15 -11.06 -9.18
C LEU A 82 -6.02 -12.56 -9.42
N SER A 83 -5.38 -13.28 -8.50
CA SER A 83 -5.25 -14.74 -8.54
C SER A 83 -6.60 -15.41 -8.66
N ALA A 84 -7.59 -15.00 -7.85
CA ALA A 84 -8.95 -15.55 -7.92
C ALA A 84 -9.59 -15.32 -9.30
N LEU A 85 -9.40 -14.14 -9.91
CA LEU A 85 -9.92 -13.83 -11.25
C LEU A 85 -9.23 -14.61 -12.38
N MET A 86 -7.98 -15.02 -12.17
CA MET A 86 -7.21 -15.81 -13.13
C MET A 86 -7.47 -17.32 -13.04
N GLY A 87 -8.33 -17.76 -12.12
CA GLY A 87 -8.58 -19.18 -11.86
C GLY A 87 -7.57 -19.82 -10.91
N GLY A 88 -6.86 -19.00 -10.12
CA GLY A 88 -5.81 -19.40 -9.21
C GLY A 88 -4.41 -19.16 -9.77
N LEU A 89 -3.48 -18.82 -8.88
CA LEU A 89 -2.04 -18.73 -9.13
C LEU A 89 -1.28 -19.55 -8.10
N SER A 90 -0.12 -20.05 -8.49
CA SER A 90 0.78 -20.72 -7.54
C SER A 90 1.32 -19.72 -6.52
N VAL A 91 1.78 -20.23 -5.37
CA VAL A 91 2.43 -19.41 -4.34
C VAL A 91 3.64 -18.66 -4.92
N GLU A 92 4.44 -19.31 -5.76
CA GLU A 92 5.61 -18.68 -6.41
C GLU A 92 5.20 -17.52 -7.32
N ASP A 93 4.15 -17.70 -8.14
CA ASP A 93 3.67 -16.65 -9.04
C ASP A 93 3.12 -15.46 -8.24
N LYS A 94 2.39 -15.71 -7.16
CA LYS A 94 1.90 -14.66 -6.26
C LYS A 94 3.05 -13.89 -5.62
N ILE A 95 4.07 -14.60 -5.09
CA ILE A 95 5.27 -13.96 -4.52
C ILE A 95 5.98 -13.11 -5.58
N ALA A 96 6.14 -13.63 -6.80
CA ALA A 96 6.76 -12.92 -7.90
C ALA A 96 5.96 -11.66 -8.27
N LEU A 97 4.63 -11.75 -8.34
CA LEU A 97 3.77 -10.60 -8.59
C LEU A 97 3.88 -9.55 -7.49
N VAL A 98 3.82 -9.92 -6.21
CA VAL A 98 3.96 -8.96 -5.10
C VAL A 98 5.30 -8.23 -5.18
N LYS A 99 6.40 -8.97 -5.37
CA LYS A 99 7.75 -8.38 -5.47
C LYS A 99 7.90 -7.40 -6.63
N ASN A 100 7.31 -7.70 -7.78
CA ASN A 100 7.41 -6.85 -8.97
C ASN A 100 6.37 -5.72 -9.00
N ALA A 101 5.21 -5.90 -8.37
CA ALA A 101 4.10 -4.96 -8.43
C ALA A 101 4.09 -3.97 -7.25
N PHE A 102 4.66 -4.32 -6.10
CA PHE A 102 4.59 -3.50 -4.88
C PHE A 102 5.02 -2.04 -5.11
N ALA A 103 6.25 -1.82 -5.59
CA ALA A 103 6.78 -0.47 -5.80
C ALA A 103 6.00 0.31 -6.88
N PRO A 104 5.75 -0.21 -8.10
CA PRO A 104 5.02 0.54 -9.11
C PRO A 104 3.56 0.83 -8.70
N LEU A 105 2.87 -0.13 -8.05
CA LEU A 105 1.51 0.09 -7.56
C LEU A 105 1.44 1.09 -6.40
N MET A 106 2.47 1.12 -5.54
CA MET A 106 2.59 2.13 -4.50
C MET A 106 2.73 3.52 -5.11
N VAL A 107 3.70 3.71 -6.02
CA VAL A 107 3.96 5.00 -6.66
C VAL A 107 2.75 5.47 -7.45
N PHE A 108 2.15 4.58 -8.25
CA PHE A 108 0.94 4.88 -9.01
C PHE A 108 -0.20 5.34 -8.11
N LYS A 109 -0.43 4.65 -6.98
CA LYS A 109 -1.51 5.02 -6.05
C LYS A 109 -1.24 6.35 -5.36
N PHE A 110 0.00 6.65 -4.97
CA PHE A 110 0.31 7.96 -4.41
C PHE A 110 0.14 9.06 -5.46
N ALA A 111 0.62 8.85 -6.69
CA ALA A 111 0.43 9.81 -7.76
C ALA A 111 -1.05 10.07 -8.07
N SER A 112 -1.86 9.00 -8.18
CA SER A 112 -3.29 9.12 -8.47
C SER A 112 -4.03 9.85 -7.36
N ARG A 113 -3.72 9.55 -6.08
CA ARG A 113 -4.35 10.22 -4.95
C ARG A 113 -3.88 11.66 -4.82
N THR A 114 -2.60 11.95 -5.01
CA THR A 114 -2.09 13.34 -5.07
C THR A 114 -2.85 14.15 -6.12
N ALA A 115 -2.97 13.64 -7.35
CA ALA A 115 -3.69 14.34 -8.42
C ALA A 115 -5.18 14.57 -8.10
N GLU A 116 -5.79 13.69 -7.31
CA GLU A 116 -7.19 13.80 -6.91
C GLU A 116 -7.43 14.81 -5.77
N VAL A 117 -6.56 14.82 -4.75
CA VAL A 117 -6.84 15.54 -3.49
C VAL A 117 -5.92 16.72 -3.21
N ALA A 118 -4.73 16.78 -3.82
CA ALA A 118 -3.75 17.82 -3.54
C ALA A 118 -3.91 19.01 -4.51
N LYS A 119 -3.89 20.22 -3.95
CA LYS A 119 -3.79 21.46 -4.74
C LYS A 119 -2.35 21.92 -4.93
N ASP A 120 -1.46 21.53 -4.02
CA ASP A 120 -0.04 21.84 -4.08
C ASP A 120 0.69 20.81 -4.95
N GLU A 121 1.34 21.28 -6.00
CA GLU A 121 2.10 20.46 -6.95
C GLU A 121 3.46 19.99 -6.41
N ASN A 122 3.86 20.49 -5.23
CA ASN A 122 5.15 20.19 -4.61
C ASN A 122 5.06 19.11 -3.52
N ILE A 123 3.93 18.39 -3.42
CA ILE A 123 3.74 17.33 -2.43
C ILE A 123 3.33 16.01 -3.07
N LEU A 124 3.56 14.93 -2.34
CA LEU A 124 3.04 13.60 -2.62
C LEU A 124 2.17 13.16 -1.43
N CYS A 125 0.88 12.92 -1.67
CA CYS A 125 -0.08 12.49 -0.67
C CYS A 125 0.13 11.02 -0.27
N LEU A 126 0.18 10.76 1.05
CA LEU A 126 0.34 9.45 1.65
C LEU A 126 -0.97 8.97 2.31
N CYS A 127 -1.03 7.68 2.66
CA CYS A 127 -2.24 7.00 3.14
C CYS A 127 -2.52 7.14 4.65
N ASN A 128 -1.96 8.15 5.30
CA ASN A 128 -2.00 8.37 6.76
C ASN A 128 -2.25 9.83 7.13
N PHE A 129 -3.14 10.50 6.40
CA PHE A 129 -3.42 11.94 6.60
C PHE A 129 -2.18 12.85 6.45
N ALA A 130 -1.20 12.39 5.68
CA ALA A 130 0.09 13.05 5.58
C ALA A 130 0.55 13.20 4.13
N TYR A 131 1.60 13.99 3.94
CA TYR A 131 2.30 14.16 2.68
C TYR A 131 3.81 14.15 2.88
N VAL A 132 4.55 13.94 1.80
CA VAL A 132 5.98 14.26 1.72
C VAL A 132 6.20 15.36 0.68
N PRO A 133 7.12 16.30 0.93
CA PRO A 133 7.45 17.32 -0.06
C PRO A 133 8.28 16.73 -1.21
N ARG A 134 8.29 17.39 -2.37
CA ARG A 134 9.08 17.01 -3.54
C ARG A 134 10.57 16.84 -3.22
N ASN A 135 11.11 17.69 -2.36
CA ASN A 135 12.51 17.64 -1.92
C ASN A 135 12.66 16.88 -0.60
N ILE A 136 12.43 15.56 -0.65
CA ILE A 136 12.46 14.67 0.53
C ILE A 136 13.82 14.73 1.25
N SER A 137 14.93 14.73 0.52
CA SER A 137 16.28 14.73 1.10
C SER A 137 16.56 15.92 2.01
N GLN A 138 16.08 17.10 1.60
CA GLN A 138 16.20 18.34 2.38
C GLN A 138 15.23 18.36 3.57
N ALA A 139 14.02 17.82 3.39
CA ALA A 139 13.00 17.86 4.45
C ALA A 139 13.31 16.92 5.62
N PHE A 140 14.03 15.82 5.39
CA PHE A 140 14.39 14.84 6.42
C PHE A 140 15.85 14.93 6.89
N SER A 141 16.68 15.78 6.29
CA SER A 141 18.05 16.05 6.79
C SER A 141 18.06 16.90 8.06
N ASP A 142 16.99 17.65 8.30
CA ASP A 142 16.88 18.63 9.40
C ASP A 142 16.12 18.08 10.61
N SER A 143 15.90 16.74 10.68
CA SER A 143 15.13 16.05 11.72
C SER A 143 15.99 15.20 12.66
#